data_AF-I9R3Z9-F1
#
_entry.id   AF-I9R3Z9-F1
#
_cell.length_a   1.000
_cell.length_b   1.000
_cell.length_c   1.000
_cell.angle_alpha   90.00
_cell.angle_beta   90.00
_cell.angle_gamma   90.00
#
_symmetry.space_group_name_H-M   'P 1'
#
loop_
_entity.id
_entity.type
_entity.pdbx_description
1 polymer ?
#
loop_
_entity_poly.entity_id
_entity_poly.type
_entity_poly.pdbx_seq_one_letter_code
_entity_poly.pdbx_strand_id
1 'polypeptide(L)'
;MAKGYNRRNFLLRVRDIQDIYMQHHTRGCTDKFIYQNHIYPTYKIGRTTFYNYLATPAVKELKELEERMRLEREERARQLSMFREEESDSFIK
;
A
#
# COMPACT_ATOMS: atom_id res chain seq x y z
N MET A 1 -3.69 -19.90 2.90
CA MET A 1 -4.70 -18.89 2.51
C MET A 1 -4.11 -18.03 1.39
N ALA A 2 -4.71 -18.06 0.20
CA ALA A 2 -4.32 -17.16 -0.89
C ALA A 2 -4.45 -15.72 -0.36
N LYS A 3 -3.38 -14.92 -0.50
CA LYS A 3 -3.30 -13.50 -0.09
C LYS A 3 -4.30 -12.68 -0.91
N GLY A 4 -5.59 -12.84 -0.60
CA GLY A 4 -6.70 -12.14 -1.23
C GLY A 4 -6.55 -10.67 -0.93
N TYR A 5 -6.17 -9.93 -1.98
CA TYR A 5 -5.89 -8.49 -2.01
C TYR A 5 -4.54 -8.08 -1.40
N ASN A 6 -3.63 -7.66 -2.28
CA ASN A 6 -2.43 -6.92 -1.89
C ASN A 6 -2.86 -5.61 -1.23
N ARG A 7 -2.95 -5.59 0.11
CA ARG A 7 -3.23 -4.39 0.93
C ARG A 7 -2.36 -3.21 0.50
N ARG A 8 -1.12 -3.48 0.06
CA ARG A 8 -0.22 -2.50 -0.56
C ARG A 8 -0.84 -1.80 -1.77
N ASN A 9 -1.39 -2.55 -2.72
CA ASN A 9 -1.98 -2.00 -3.95
C ASN A 9 -3.22 -1.16 -3.64
N PHE A 10 -4.01 -1.57 -2.65
CA PHE A 10 -5.14 -0.79 -2.16
C PHE A 10 -4.66 0.56 -1.60
N LEU A 11 -3.69 0.55 -0.69
CA LEU A 11 -3.14 1.76 -0.08
C LEU A 11 -2.50 2.70 -1.10
N LEU A 12 -1.81 2.14 -2.10
CA LEU A 12 -1.26 2.92 -3.22
C LEU A 12 -2.35 3.62 -4.03
N ARG A 13 -3.45 2.92 -4.34
CA ARG A 13 -4.61 3.53 -5.03
C ARG A 13 -5.24 4.65 -4.20
N VAL A 14 -5.40 4.45 -2.89
CA VAL A 14 -5.95 5.49 -2.00
C VAL A 14 -5.05 6.72 -1.97
N ARG A 15 -3.73 6.53 -1.85
CA ARG A 15 -2.75 7.62 -1.89
C ARG A 15 -2.80 8.38 -3.22
N ASP A 16 -2.84 7.68 -4.34
CA ASP A 16 -2.91 8.28 -5.67
C ASP A 16 -4.15 9.18 -5.83
N ILE A 17 -5.31 8.74 -5.33
CA ILE A 17 -6.54 9.54 -5.29
C ILE A 17 -6.40 10.77 -4.38
N GLN A 18 -5.76 10.63 -3.22
CA GLN A 18 -5.49 11.75 -2.30
C GLN A 18 -4.53 12.77 -2.94
N ASP A 19 -3.51 12.31 -3.67
CA ASP A 19 -2.56 13.17 -4.36
C ASP A 19 -3.24 13.97 -5.47
N ILE A 20 -4.09 13.34 -6.30
CA ILE A 20 -4.92 14.02 -7.30
C ILE A 20 -5.84 15.04 -6.63
N TYR A 21 -6.49 14.67 -5.52
CA TYR A 21 -7.35 15.57 -4.78
C TYR A 21 -6.60 16.81 -4.30
N MET A 22 -5.45 16.63 -3.63
CA MET A 22 -4.63 17.73 -3.13
C MET A 22 -4.20 18.67 -4.27
N GLN A 23 -3.71 18.13 -5.39
CA GLN A 23 -3.26 18.93 -6.53
C GLN A 23 -4.34 19.86 -7.08
N HIS A 24 -5.58 19.38 -7.19
CA HIS A 24 -6.68 20.18 -7.70
C HIS A 24 -7.34 21.06 -6.63
N HIS A 25 -7.37 20.59 -5.38
CA HIS A 25 -7.90 21.37 -4.26
C HIS A 25 -7.02 22.61 -3.99
N THR A 26 -5.69 22.48 -4.06
CA THR A 26 -4.76 23.62 -3.96
C THR A 26 -4.97 24.65 -5.09
N ARG A 27 -5.50 24.22 -6.25
CA ARG A 27 -5.86 25.12 -7.37
C ARG A 27 -7.24 25.78 -7.19
N GLY A 28 -7.93 25.53 -6.08
CA GLY A 28 -9.26 26.09 -5.78
C GLY A 28 -10.42 25.32 -6.42
N CYS A 29 -10.20 24.10 -6.92
CA CYS A 29 -11.28 23.29 -7.47
C CYS A 29 -12.19 22.73 -6.35
N THR A 30 -13.49 22.66 -6.62
CA THR A 30 -14.46 22.05 -5.68
C THR A 30 -14.35 20.53 -5.69
N ASP A 31 -14.62 19.90 -4.54
CA ASP A 31 -14.59 18.43 -4.40
C ASP A 31 -15.49 17.73 -5.43
N LYS A 32 -16.66 18.30 -5.73
CA LYS A 32 -17.58 17.80 -6.75
C LYS A 32 -16.94 17.80 -8.13
N PHE A 33 -16.25 18.89 -8.48
CA PHE A 33 -15.55 19.00 -9.76
C PHE A 33 -14.42 17.97 -9.85
N ILE A 34 -13.62 17.83 -8.79
CA ILE A 34 -12.51 16.88 -8.74
C ILE A 34 -13.01 15.46 -8.90
N TYR A 35 -14.07 15.09 -8.17
CA TYR A 35 -14.68 13.78 -8.27
C TYR A 35 -15.18 13.50 -9.70
N GLN A 36 -15.92 14.43 -10.30
CA GLN A 36 -16.56 14.21 -11.61
C GLN A 36 -15.55 14.20 -12.77
N ASN A 37 -14.52 15.04 -12.73
CA ASN A 37 -13.61 15.23 -13.85
C ASN A 37 -12.32 14.41 -13.75
N HIS A 38 -11.86 14.06 -12.54
CA HIS A 38 -10.57 13.38 -12.35
C HIS A 38 -10.73 11.99 -11.76
N ILE A 39 -11.55 11.83 -10.71
CA ILE A 39 -11.61 10.56 -9.97
C ILE A 39 -12.55 9.54 -10.61
N TYR A 40 -13.80 9.91 -10.87
CA TYR A 40 -14.80 9.04 -11.47
C TYR A 40 -14.37 8.51 -12.86
N PRO A 41 -13.86 9.31 -13.80
CA PRO A 41 -13.46 8.79 -15.11
C PRO A 41 -12.33 7.76 -15.03
N THR A 42 -11.42 7.91 -14.07
CA THR A 42 -10.21 7.06 -13.92
C THR A 42 -10.47 5.79 -13.11
N TYR A 43 -11.07 5.91 -11.92
CA TYR A 43 -11.23 4.79 -10.99
C TYR A 43 -12.63 4.19 -10.96
N LYS A 44 -13.63 4.87 -11.57
CA LYS A 44 -15.04 4.45 -11.60
C LYS A 44 -15.62 4.14 -10.20
N ILE A 45 -15.11 4.81 -9.17
CA ILE A 45 -15.58 4.66 -7.79
C ILE A 45 -16.75 5.59 -7.50
N GLY A 46 -17.63 5.19 -6.57
CA GLY A 46 -18.72 6.02 -6.09
C GLY A 46 -18.24 7.19 -5.22
N ARG A 47 -19.08 8.22 -5.07
CA ARG A 47 -18.79 9.40 -4.24
C ARG A 47 -18.49 9.03 -2.79
N THR A 48 -19.29 8.13 -2.21
CA THR A 48 -19.08 7.66 -0.84
C THR A 48 -17.71 7.02 -0.68
N THR A 49 -17.30 6.18 -1.64
CA THR A 49 -15.97 5.55 -1.63
C THR A 49 -14.85 6.57 -1.73
N PHE A 50 -15.03 7.61 -2.56
CA PHE A 50 -14.06 8.70 -2.67
C PHE A 50 -13.86 9.43 -1.33
N TYR A 51 -14.94 9.82 -0.65
CA TYR A 51 -14.83 10.47 0.66
C TYR A 51 -14.23 9.53 1.73
N ASN A 52 -14.58 8.24 1.71
CA ASN A 52 -13.96 7.25 2.59
C ASN A 52 -12.44 7.16 2.36
N TYR A 53 -12.00 7.22 1.10
CA TYR A 53 -10.58 7.21 0.75
C TYR A 53 -9.86 8.48 1.20
N LEU A 54 -10.50 9.66 1.12
CA LEU A 54 -9.95 10.90 1.67
C LEU A 54 -9.76 10.83 3.20
N ALA A 55 -10.69 10.18 3.91
CA ALA A 55 -10.61 10.00 5.36
C ALA A 55 -9.63 8.91 5.82
N THR A 56 -9.18 8.04 4.90
CA THR A 56 -8.31 6.91 5.23
C THR A 56 -6.87 7.38 5.44
N PRO A 57 -6.18 7.01 6.54
CA PRO A 57 -4.79 7.39 6.79
C PRO A 57 -3.79 6.55 5.96
N ALA A 58 -3.90 6.62 4.64
CA ALA A 58 -3.17 5.76 3.70
C ALA A 58 -1.65 5.85 3.81
N VAL A 59 -1.12 7.05 4.07
CA VAL A 59 0.34 7.28 4.25
C VAL A 59 0.86 6.52 5.46
N LYS A 60 0.14 6.56 6.59
CA LYS A 60 0.53 5.88 7.82
C LYS A 60 0.47 4.36 7.63
N GLU A 61 -0.65 3.86 7.12
CA GLU A 61 -0.84 2.43 6.89
C GLU A 61 0.18 1.86 5.89
N LEU A 62 0.55 2.62 4.85
CA LEU A 62 1.54 2.19 3.88
C LEU A 62 2.92 2.06 4.52
N LYS A 63 3.31 3.04 5.36
CA LYS A 63 4.57 3.01 6.10
C LYS A 63 4.64 1.81 7.04
N GLU A 64 3.59 1.55 7.80
CA GLU A 64 3.50 0.40 8.71
C GLU A 64 3.57 -0.94 7.95
N LEU A 65 2.91 -1.02 6.78
CA LEU A 65 2.94 -2.20 5.94
C LEU A 65 4.35 -2.46 5.38
N GLU A 66 5.03 -1.41 4.90
CA GLU A 66 6.38 -1.50 4.36
C GLU A 66 7.40 -1.90 5.44
N GLU A 67 7.28 -1.34 6.64
CA GLU A 67 8.11 -1.72 7.79
C GLU A 67 7.92 -3.19 8.16
N ARG A 68 6.66 -3.66 8.24
CA ARG A 68 6.36 -5.07 8.51
C ARG A 68 6.93 -6.00 7.45
N MET A 69 6.77 -5.64 6.17
CA MET A 69 7.32 -6.43 5.06
C MET A 69 8.86 -6.48 5.08
N ARG A 70 9.51 -5.42 5.56
CA ARG A 70 10.97 -5.37 5.72
C ARG A 70 11.41 -6.33 6.83
N LEU A 71 10.79 -6.26 8.00
CA LEU A 71 11.10 -7.13 9.14
C LEU A 71 10.89 -8.62 8.79
N GLU A 72 9.76 -8.96 8.17
CA GLU A 72 9.47 -10.33 7.72
C GLU A 72 10.54 -10.85 6.73
N ARG A 73 11.06 -9.98 5.85
CA ARG A 73 12.14 -10.35 4.91
C ARG A 73 13.46 -10.58 5.61
N GLU A 74 13.82 -9.72 6.57
CA GLU A 74 15.05 -9.85 7.36
C GLU A 74 15.04 -11.10 8.23
N GLU A 75 13.91 -11.42 8.88
CA GLU A 75 13.73 -12.64 9.66
C GLU A 75 13.81 -13.88 8.77
N ARG A 76 13.13 -13.88 7.62
CA ARG A 76 13.19 -14.99 6.68
C ARG A 76 14.60 -15.20 6.13
N ALA A 77 15.35 -14.13 5.88
CA ALA A 77 16.74 -14.20 5.46
C ALA A 77 17.62 -14.81 6.56
N ARG A 78 17.42 -14.43 7.82
CA ARG A 78 18.12 -15.01 8.99
C ARG A 78 17.81 -16.49 9.20
N GLN A 79 16.53 -16.88 9.08
CA GLN A 79 16.14 -18.28 9.16
C GLN A 79 16.82 -19.08 8.04
N LEU A 80 16.80 -18.56 6.81
CA LEU A 80 17.43 -19.22 5.66
C LEU A 80 18.96 -19.34 5.81
N SER A 81 19.63 -18.34 6.38
CA SER A 81 21.07 -18.41 6.63
C SER A 81 21.41 -19.44 7.70
N MET A 82 20.64 -19.53 8.79
CA MET A 82 20.80 -20.57 9.81
C MET A 82 20.67 -21.98 9.21
N PHE A 83 19.65 -22.23 8.39
CA PHE A 83 19.47 -23.53 7.72
C PHE A 83 20.62 -23.90 6.77
N ARG A 84 21.27 -22.91 6.13
CA ARG A 84 22.38 -23.16 5.21
C ARG A 84 23.67 -23.55 5.95
N GLU A 85 23.91 -22.99 7.14
CA GLU A 85 25.09 -23.30 7.96
C GLU A 85 25.00 -24.69 8.59
N GLU A 86 23.79 -25.12 9.02
CA GLU A 86 23.58 -26.46 9.60
C GLU A 86 23.81 -27.60 8.58
N GLU A 87 23.45 -27.41 7.31
CA GLU A 87 23.70 -28.39 6.24
C GLU A 87 25.21 -28.55 5.93
N SER A 88 26.00 -27.47 6.02
CA SER A 88 27.46 -27.57 5.82
C SER A 88 28.18 -28.31 6.94
N ASP A 89 27.77 -28.11 8.20
CA ASP A 89 28.37 -28.82 9.34
C ASP A 89 27.93 -30.29 9.42
N SER A 90 26.77 -30.63 8.86
CA SER A 90 26.28 -32.00 8.72
C SER A 90 27.00 -32.81 7.64
N PHE A 91 27.49 -32.18 6.57
CA PHE A 91 28.14 -32.88 5.44
C PHE A 91 29.65 -33.09 5.63
N ILE A 92 30.25 -32.45 6.65
CA ILE A 92 31.68 -32.57 6.98
C ILE A 92 31.95 -33.75 7.97
N LYS A 93 30.93 -34.52 8.35
CA LYS A 93 31.04 -35.73 9.21
C LYS A 93 30.84 -37.01 8.42
#